data_AF-A0A1F0KQU6-F1
#
_entry.id   AF-A0A1F0KQU6-F1
#
_cell.length_a   1.000
_cell.length_b   1.000
_cell.length_c   1.000
_cell.angle_alpha   90.00
_cell.angle_beta   90.00
_cell.angle_gamma   90.00
#
_symmetry.space_group_name_H-M   'P 1'
#
loop_
_entity.id
_entity.type
_entity.pdbx_description
1 polymer ?
#
loop_
_entity_poly.entity_id
_entity_poly.type
_entity_poly.pdbx_seq_one_letter_code
_entity_poly.pdbx_strand_id
1 'polypeptide(L)'
;MVDYIDQRPTPAQAVDTLRAQLIRARTPASTPHGIKIARQNEATLYLDSTGSARRWDGDTLANFDERLSEAGKVVVQARQTLQKAELGLVEAESRIQAVEQQTSKDAITKKAVAGLKGLSEPWIGRDMIVPGTIDVRRLNVTQELAAQVVRAMSAETKNLVVTEDAILNRATIIEGLVTSKVAAKLVTSGLLQTTEAERRGLKINSSGIAAYNHLGEQTVKIDANGVENEFRGTFHTSDKSKPGLSIYTTPGRGPAGSIDSVIEMRTGASDATTPSGVVRMNPQGALTLGVQPSGTNPADVKGLVVLPDGDVTVQGRMIMNQGMYLRTLIEQSETTIFIAVGPLEIPRHSAVRRRITFREQVQLPVVVTQAGNSIWPIVSNVYSSSRSHVEVIVHNVTNELIRDAWVDVVILPIKR
;
A
#
# COMPACT_ATOMS: atom_id res chain seq x y z
N MET A 1 -25.32 73.78 -2.42
CA MET A 1 -26.10 73.09 -3.47
C MET A 1 -25.86 71.61 -3.21
N VAL A 2 -26.92 70.83 -2.97
CA VAL A 2 -26.82 69.44 -2.49
C VAL A 2 -26.38 68.54 -3.64
N ASP A 3 -25.22 67.90 -3.52
CA ASP A 3 -24.72 66.93 -4.49
C ASP A 3 -25.54 65.63 -4.40
N TYR A 4 -26.25 65.32 -5.49
CA TYR A 4 -26.93 64.04 -5.65
C TYR A 4 -25.92 63.00 -6.13
N ILE A 5 -25.69 61.97 -5.32
CA ILE A 5 -24.93 60.79 -5.73
C ILE A 5 -25.87 59.90 -6.56
N ASP A 6 -25.68 59.90 -7.88
CA ASP A 6 -26.39 59.01 -8.80
C ASP A 6 -25.92 57.56 -8.58
N GLN A 7 -26.76 56.74 -7.95
CA GLN A 7 -26.50 55.31 -7.70
C GLN A 7 -26.95 54.40 -8.85
N ARG A 8 -27.27 54.94 -10.03
CA ARG A 8 -27.59 54.11 -11.19
C ARG A 8 -26.29 53.49 -11.75
N PRO A 9 -26.25 52.17 -12.04
CA PRO A 9 -25.09 51.55 -12.65
C PRO A 9 -24.78 52.26 -13.99
N THR A 10 -23.58 52.82 -14.10
CA THR A 10 -23.12 53.43 -15.36
C THR A 10 -23.18 52.42 -16.50
N PRO A 11 -23.58 52.80 -17.73
CA PRO A 11 -23.77 51.88 -18.87
C PRO A 11 -22.55 51.04 -19.25
N ALA A 12 -21.36 51.39 -18.76
CA ALA A 12 -20.12 50.63 -18.93
C ALA A 12 -20.01 49.37 -18.04
N GLN A 13 -20.95 49.13 -17.11
CA GLN A 13 -20.97 47.96 -16.22
C GLN A 13 -22.22 47.07 -16.36
N ALA A 14 -23.10 47.37 -17.33
CA ALA A 14 -24.20 46.50 -17.73
C ALA A 14 -23.79 45.69 -18.97
N VAL A 15 -22.81 44.80 -18.83
CA VAL A 15 -22.60 43.74 -19.82
C VAL A 15 -23.80 42.80 -19.66
N ASP A 16 -24.71 42.83 -20.62
CA ASP A 16 -25.89 41.96 -20.72
C ASP A 16 -25.40 40.50 -20.83
N THR A 17 -25.14 39.89 -19.66
CA THR A 17 -24.58 38.54 -19.51
C THR A 17 -25.49 37.50 -20.15
N LEU A 18 -26.79 37.75 -20.15
CA LEU A 18 -27.77 36.89 -20.80
C LEU A 18 -27.62 36.94 -22.31
N ARG A 19 -27.48 38.13 -22.91
CA ARG A 19 -27.26 38.28 -24.36
C ARG A 19 -25.91 37.74 -24.81
N ALA A 20 -24.86 37.90 -24.00
CA ALA A 20 -23.55 37.28 -24.26
C ALA A 20 -23.61 35.75 -24.21
N GLN A 21 -24.35 35.18 -23.25
CA GLN A 21 -24.57 33.73 -23.17
C GLN A 21 -25.48 33.22 -24.30
N LEU A 22 -26.50 33.99 -24.69
CA LEU A 22 -27.38 33.66 -25.81
C LEU A 22 -26.63 33.67 -27.14
N ILE A 23 -25.68 34.61 -27.33
CA ILE A 23 -24.79 34.63 -28.50
C ILE A 23 -23.88 33.40 -28.50
N ARG A 24 -23.28 33.03 -27.36
CA ARG A 24 -22.47 31.80 -27.26
C ARG A 24 -23.28 30.52 -27.53
N ALA A 25 -24.53 30.47 -27.07
CA ALA A 25 -25.43 29.35 -27.31
C ALA A 25 -25.99 29.31 -28.75
N ARG A 26 -26.09 30.47 -29.42
CA ARG A 26 -26.54 30.60 -30.82
C ARG A 26 -25.42 30.52 -31.85
N THR A 27 -24.15 30.56 -31.46
CA THR A 27 -23.06 30.03 -32.30
C THR A 27 -23.10 28.52 -32.21
N PRO A 28 -23.64 27.80 -33.21
CA PRO A 28 -23.53 26.36 -33.22
C PRO A 28 -22.04 26.01 -33.17
N ALA A 29 -21.65 25.19 -32.21
CA ALA A 29 -20.35 24.51 -32.21
C ALA A 29 -20.35 23.50 -33.37
N SER A 30 -20.37 24.00 -34.59
CA SER A 30 -20.33 23.20 -35.80
C SER A 30 -19.42 23.89 -36.80
N THR A 31 -18.22 23.34 -36.95
CA THR A 31 -17.58 23.09 -38.24
C THR A 31 -16.60 21.92 -38.02
N PRO A 32 -16.25 21.16 -39.06
CA PRO A 32 -16.84 19.85 -39.37
C PRO A 32 -15.85 18.74 -39.01
N HIS A 33 -16.20 17.47 -39.21
CA HIS A 33 -15.22 16.37 -39.19
C HIS A 33 -14.13 16.63 -40.24
N GLY A 34 -13.00 17.19 -39.79
CA GLY A 34 -11.85 17.59 -40.59
C GLY A 34 -10.71 18.00 -39.67
N ILE A 35 -9.47 17.77 -40.09
CA ILE A 35 -8.26 18.06 -39.30
C ILE A 35 -8.25 19.56 -38.98
N LYS A 36 -8.50 19.91 -37.71
CA LYS A 36 -8.37 21.29 -37.24
C LYS A 36 -6.88 21.60 -37.08
N ILE A 37 -6.34 22.44 -37.96
CA ILE A 37 -5.00 23.01 -37.79
C ILE A 37 -5.14 24.19 -36.82
N ALA A 38 -4.43 24.14 -35.69
CA ALA A 38 -4.45 25.19 -34.68
C ALA A 38 -3.97 26.52 -35.29
N ARG A 39 -4.69 27.62 -35.02
CA ARG A 39 -4.25 28.98 -35.39
C ARG A 39 -3.15 29.46 -34.45
N GLN A 40 -2.38 30.48 -34.83
CA GLN A 40 -1.23 31.04 -34.08
C GLN A 40 -1.53 31.40 -32.60
N ASN A 41 -2.80 31.58 -32.22
CA ASN A 41 -3.24 31.89 -30.85
C ASN A 41 -4.08 30.77 -30.20
N GLU A 42 -4.21 29.61 -30.83
CA GLU A 42 -4.84 28.42 -30.26
C GLU A 42 -3.74 27.44 -29.83
N ALA A 43 -3.61 27.20 -28.52
CA ALA A 43 -2.68 26.23 -27.98
C ALA A 43 -3.29 25.51 -26.78
N THR A 44 -2.85 24.27 -26.54
CA THR A 44 -3.18 23.56 -25.31
C THR A 44 -2.13 23.90 -24.27
N LEU A 45 -2.55 24.45 -23.13
CA LEU A 45 -1.65 24.71 -22.00
C LEU A 45 -1.71 23.50 -21.07
N TYR A 46 -0.55 22.96 -20.71
CA TYR A 46 -0.42 21.94 -19.67
C TYR A 46 0.60 22.39 -18.63
N LEU A 47 0.46 21.93 -17.40
CA LEU A 47 1.43 22.18 -16.35
C LEU A 47 2.42 21.03 -16.33
N ASP A 48 3.71 21.35 -16.40
CA ASP A 48 4.76 20.34 -16.23
C ASP A 48 4.89 19.93 -14.74
N SER A 49 5.74 18.94 -14.46
CA SER A 49 5.98 18.43 -13.10
C SER A 49 6.57 19.48 -12.14
N THR A 50 7.01 20.64 -12.65
CA THR A 50 7.48 21.77 -11.85
C THR A 50 6.38 22.81 -11.60
N GLY A 51 5.17 22.58 -12.11
CA GLY A 51 4.05 23.52 -12.04
C GLY A 51 4.15 24.67 -13.05
N SER A 52 5.08 24.61 -14.00
CA SER A 52 5.24 25.63 -15.03
C SER A 52 4.26 25.38 -16.17
N ALA A 53 3.52 26.42 -16.58
CA ALA A 53 2.62 26.33 -17.72
C ALA A 53 3.43 26.24 -19.02
N ARG A 54 3.31 25.10 -19.70
CA ARG A 54 3.88 24.83 -21.01
C ARG A 54 2.81 24.94 -22.06
N ARG A 55 3.15 25.58 -23.16
CA ARG A 55 2.31 25.72 -24.36
C ARG A 55 2.57 24.54 -25.29
N TRP A 56 1.52 23.89 -25.77
CA TRP A 56 1.55 22.80 -26.74
C TRP A 56 0.76 23.22 -27.97
N ASP A 57 1.47 23.52 -29.06
CA ASP A 57 0.94 23.89 -30.37
C ASP A 57 1.76 23.27 -31.52
N GLY A 58 1.38 23.56 -32.77
CA GLY A 58 2.05 23.03 -33.95
C GLY A 58 3.53 23.43 -34.05
N ASP A 59 3.90 24.63 -33.58
CA ASP A 59 5.27 25.11 -33.60
C ASP A 59 6.14 24.36 -32.59
N THR A 60 5.58 24.01 -31.42
CA THR A 60 6.29 23.15 -30.47
C THR A 60 6.53 21.75 -31.02
N LEU A 61 5.57 21.17 -31.74
CA LEU A 61 5.76 19.87 -32.41
C LEU A 61 6.82 19.94 -33.50
N ALA A 62 6.82 21.00 -34.33
CA ALA A 62 7.84 21.20 -35.35
C ALA A 62 9.26 21.35 -34.76
N ASN A 63 9.40 22.04 -33.63
CA ASN A 63 10.67 22.14 -32.91
C ASN A 63 11.15 20.79 -32.36
N PHE A 64 10.23 19.96 -31.84
CA PHE A 64 10.57 18.60 -31.43
C PHE A 64 11.03 17.73 -32.60
N ASP A 65 10.37 17.82 -33.75
CA ASP A 65 10.77 17.10 -34.96
C ASP A 65 12.15 17.55 -35.47
N GLU A 66 12.45 18.86 -35.41
CA GLU A 66 13.76 19.40 -35.75
C GLU A 66 14.85 18.85 -34.83
N ARG A 67 14.61 18.86 -33.51
CA ARG A 67 15.54 18.30 -32.52
C ARG A 67 15.72 16.79 -32.65
N LEU A 68 14.65 16.05 -32.98
CA LEU A 68 14.71 14.62 -33.27
C LEU A 68 15.53 14.33 -34.53
N SER A 69 15.38 15.16 -35.56
CA SER A 69 16.18 15.10 -36.79
C SER A 69 17.67 15.34 -36.51
N GLU A 70 18.00 16.35 -35.71
CA GLU A 70 19.38 16.62 -35.29
C GLU A 70 19.97 15.49 -34.44
N ALA A 71 19.21 14.97 -33.47
CA ALA A 71 19.63 13.82 -32.67
C ALA A 71 19.88 12.59 -33.55
N GLY A 72 19.04 12.36 -34.57
CA GLY A 72 19.24 11.31 -35.56
C GLY A 72 20.57 11.44 -36.31
N LYS A 73 20.94 12.66 -36.73
CA LYS A 73 22.25 12.92 -37.39
C LYS A 73 23.43 12.58 -36.48
N VAL A 74 23.36 12.95 -35.21
CA VAL A 74 24.42 12.65 -34.22
C VAL A 74 24.57 11.13 -34.02
N VAL A 75 23.46 10.40 -33.93
CA VAL A 75 23.49 8.93 -33.77
C VAL A 75 24.09 8.25 -35.01
N VAL A 76 23.76 8.74 -36.21
CA VAL A 76 24.35 8.22 -37.46
C VAL A 76 25.87 8.47 -37.51
N GLN A 77 26.32 9.67 -37.13
CA GLN A 77 27.74 9.99 -37.05
C GLN A 77 28.47 9.13 -36.01
N ALA A 78 27.86 8.91 -34.84
CA ALA A 78 28.43 8.03 -33.82
C ALA A 78 28.57 6.58 -34.33
N ARG A 79 27.58 6.06 -35.05
CA ARG A 79 27.65 4.74 -35.69
C ARG A 79 28.78 4.64 -36.71
N GLN A 80 28.96 5.65 -37.56
CA GLN A 80 30.05 5.67 -38.54
C GLN A 80 31.43 5.70 -37.88
N THR A 81 31.57 6.46 -36.78
CA THR A 81 32.83 6.52 -36.01
C THR A 81 33.14 5.17 -35.37
N LEU A 82 32.15 4.49 -34.80
CA LEU A 82 32.32 3.16 -34.21
C LEU A 82 32.70 2.11 -35.27
N GLN A 83 32.08 2.13 -36.45
CA GLN A 83 32.45 1.24 -37.56
C GLN A 83 33.89 1.48 -38.05
N LYS A 84 34.35 2.73 -38.12
CA LYS A 84 35.75 3.03 -38.45
C LYS A 84 36.72 2.53 -37.39
N ALA A 85 36.37 2.66 -36.11
CA ALA A 85 37.20 2.14 -35.02
C ALA A 85 37.27 0.61 -35.05
N GLU A 86 36.14 -0.06 -35.32
CA GLU A 86 36.08 -1.52 -35.47
C GLU A 86 36.96 -2.01 -36.63
N LEU A 87 36.85 -1.39 -37.80
CA LEU A 87 37.73 -1.70 -38.94
C LEU A 87 39.21 -1.49 -38.61
N GLY A 88 39.55 -0.40 -37.92
CA GLY A 88 40.92 -0.13 -37.49
C GLY A 88 41.46 -1.16 -36.49
N LEU A 89 40.61 -1.68 -35.60
CA LEU A 89 40.98 -2.74 -34.66
C LEU A 89 41.19 -4.08 -35.38
N VAL A 90 40.33 -4.44 -36.34
CA VAL A 90 40.50 -5.65 -37.15
C VAL A 90 41.78 -5.58 -37.99
N GLU A 91 42.10 -4.42 -38.57
CA GLU A 91 43.35 -4.23 -39.32
C GLU A 91 44.57 -4.32 -38.39
N ALA A 92 44.50 -3.73 -37.19
CA ALA A 92 45.56 -3.83 -36.20
C ALA A 92 45.77 -5.28 -35.75
N GLU A 93 44.69 -6.03 -35.50
CA GLU A 93 44.74 -7.44 -35.15
C GLU A 93 45.36 -8.28 -36.28
N SER A 94 44.96 -8.05 -37.52
CA SER A 94 45.55 -8.71 -38.70
C SER A 94 47.05 -8.41 -38.83
N ARG A 95 47.47 -7.16 -38.59
CA ARG A 95 48.88 -6.77 -38.59
C ARG A 95 49.68 -7.45 -37.47
N ILE A 96 49.10 -7.56 -36.27
CA ILE A 96 49.73 -8.26 -35.14
C ILE A 96 49.87 -9.75 -35.47
N GLN A 97 48.82 -10.40 -35.94
CA GLN A 97 48.87 -11.81 -36.34
C GLN A 97 49.87 -12.07 -37.47
N ALA A 98 49.98 -11.16 -38.45
CA ALA A 98 50.98 -11.27 -39.51
C ALA A 98 52.41 -11.14 -38.97
N VAL A 99 52.64 -10.24 -38.02
CA VAL A 99 53.94 -10.13 -37.32
C VAL A 99 54.21 -11.39 -36.51
N GLU A 100 53.24 -11.90 -35.74
CA GLU A 100 53.40 -13.13 -34.95
C GLU A 100 53.69 -14.35 -35.82
N GLN A 101 53.07 -14.46 -37.00
CA GLN A 101 53.35 -15.54 -37.95
C GLN A 101 54.70 -15.39 -38.66
N GLN A 102 55.17 -14.17 -38.93
CA GLN A 102 56.50 -13.92 -39.47
C GLN A 102 57.61 -14.01 -38.42
N THR A 103 57.26 -13.94 -37.14
CA THR A 103 58.18 -13.91 -36.01
C THR A 103 58.17 -15.26 -35.29
N SER A 104 58.46 -16.35 -36.02
CA SER A 104 58.90 -17.57 -35.34
C SER A 104 60.25 -17.30 -34.68
N LYS A 105 60.48 -17.86 -33.48
CA LYS A 105 61.80 -17.80 -32.80
C LYS A 105 62.94 -18.14 -33.77
N ASP A 106 62.69 -19.07 -34.70
CA ASP A 106 63.57 -19.51 -35.77
C ASP A 106 63.90 -18.46 -36.85
N ALA A 107 62.97 -17.57 -37.19
CA ALA A 107 63.21 -16.48 -38.14
C ALA A 107 64.12 -15.40 -37.55
N ILE A 108 63.92 -15.09 -36.26
CA ILE A 108 64.80 -14.18 -35.50
C ILE A 108 66.19 -14.80 -35.34
N THR A 109 66.30 -16.06 -34.91
CA THR A 109 67.60 -16.74 -34.80
C THR A 109 68.28 -16.88 -36.15
N LYS A 110 67.58 -17.16 -37.26
CA LYS A 110 68.23 -17.21 -38.58
C LYS A 110 68.80 -15.86 -39.03
N LYS A 111 68.09 -14.75 -38.81
CA LYS A 111 68.61 -13.41 -39.11
C LYS A 111 69.79 -13.03 -38.20
N ALA A 112 69.70 -13.34 -36.90
CA ALA A 112 70.77 -13.08 -35.94
C ALA A 112 72.02 -13.94 -36.22
N VAL A 113 71.84 -15.23 -36.51
CA VAL A 113 72.94 -16.17 -36.82
C VAL A 113 73.59 -15.84 -38.17
N ALA A 114 72.83 -15.39 -39.17
CA ALA A 114 73.40 -14.91 -40.44
C ALA A 114 74.28 -13.66 -40.24
N GLY A 115 73.88 -12.74 -39.36
CA GLY A 115 74.70 -11.59 -38.97
C GLY A 115 75.96 -11.97 -38.20
N LEU A 116 75.88 -13.00 -37.35
CA LEU A 116 77.01 -13.50 -36.55
C LEU A 116 78.03 -14.30 -37.36
N LYS A 117 77.61 -15.05 -38.40
CA LYS A 117 78.51 -15.85 -39.25
C LYS A 117 79.43 -15.02 -40.16
N GLY A 118 79.14 -13.73 -40.37
CA GLY A 118 79.98 -12.83 -41.16
C GLY A 118 81.16 -12.23 -40.39
N LEU A 119 81.25 -12.45 -39.07
CA LEU A 119 82.29 -11.88 -38.22
C LEU A 119 83.33 -12.97 -37.90
N SER A 120 84.41 -12.99 -38.66
CA SER A 120 85.60 -13.79 -38.36
C SER A 120 86.36 -13.11 -37.21
N GLU A 121 86.16 -13.55 -35.97
CA GLU A 121 87.17 -13.77 -34.91
C GLU A 121 86.54 -13.93 -33.50
N PRO A 122 87.21 -14.63 -32.57
CA PRO A 122 86.56 -15.24 -31.42
C PRO A 122 86.26 -14.27 -30.28
N TRP A 123 85.03 -14.40 -29.79
CA TRP A 123 84.39 -13.71 -28.68
C TRP A 123 85.06 -13.89 -27.31
N ILE A 124 85.34 -12.80 -26.60
CA ILE A 124 85.51 -12.80 -25.14
C ILE A 124 84.93 -11.50 -24.53
N GLY A 125 83.96 -11.66 -23.62
CA GLY A 125 83.90 -10.85 -22.39
C GLY A 125 83.14 -9.50 -22.36
N ARG A 126 81.85 -9.59 -22.03
CA ARG A 126 81.02 -8.69 -21.20
C ARG A 126 80.59 -7.29 -21.67
N ASP A 127 81.27 -6.58 -22.55
CA ASP A 127 80.81 -5.24 -22.99
C ASP A 127 80.70 -5.15 -24.52
N MET A 128 79.50 -5.40 -25.05
CA MET A 128 79.23 -5.29 -26.49
C MET A 128 79.08 -3.83 -26.90
N ILE A 129 80.18 -3.20 -27.32
CA ILE A 129 80.16 -1.90 -28.01
C ILE A 129 79.92 -2.17 -29.49
N VAL A 130 78.65 -2.09 -29.92
CA VAL A 130 78.26 -2.17 -31.34
C VAL A 130 78.79 -0.94 -32.08
N PRO A 131 79.24 -1.01 -33.35
CA PRO A 131 79.59 0.17 -34.13
C PRO A 131 78.48 1.24 -34.08
N GLY A 132 78.80 2.43 -33.56
CA GLY A 132 77.84 3.51 -33.30
C GLY A 132 77.40 3.70 -31.84
N THR A 133 77.91 2.90 -30.90
CA THR A 133 77.65 3.11 -29.46
C THR A 133 78.64 4.10 -28.84
N ILE A 134 78.13 5.03 -28.02
CA ILE A 134 78.92 6.00 -27.25
C ILE A 134 78.88 5.54 -25.78
N ASP A 135 79.99 5.03 -25.28
CA ASP A 135 80.17 4.75 -23.85
C ASP A 135 80.96 5.91 -23.22
N VAL A 136 80.25 6.81 -22.54
CA VAL A 136 80.86 7.96 -21.84
C VAL A 136 80.32 8.07 -20.42
N ARG A 137 81.24 8.27 -19.48
CA ARG A 137 80.94 8.34 -18.04
C ARG A 137 80.09 9.57 -17.64
N ARG A 138 80.00 10.58 -18.51
CA ARG A 138 79.19 11.80 -18.32
C ARG A 138 78.58 12.23 -19.65
N LEU A 139 77.41 11.68 -19.99
CA LEU A 139 76.57 12.20 -21.07
C LEU A 139 75.63 13.26 -20.50
N ASN A 140 75.72 14.50 -20.99
CA ASN A 140 74.77 15.54 -20.61
C ASN A 140 73.56 15.50 -21.55
N VAL A 141 72.45 14.93 -21.09
CA VAL A 141 71.23 14.78 -21.89
C VAL A 141 70.43 16.07 -21.81
N THR A 142 70.48 16.87 -22.88
CA THR A 142 69.63 18.05 -23.02
C THR A 142 68.22 17.67 -23.48
N GLN A 143 67.25 18.56 -23.29
CA GLN A 143 65.87 18.37 -23.75
C GLN A 143 65.80 18.13 -25.28
N GLU A 144 66.64 18.81 -26.05
CA GLU A 144 66.74 18.62 -27.51
C GLU A 144 67.28 17.23 -27.86
N LEU A 145 68.31 16.75 -27.15
CA LEU A 145 68.84 15.40 -27.35
C LEU A 145 67.79 14.34 -27.00
N ALA A 146 67.07 14.51 -25.88
CA ALA A 146 65.97 13.63 -25.50
C ALA A 146 64.84 13.61 -26.54
N ALA A 147 64.45 14.78 -27.07
CA ALA A 147 63.42 14.86 -28.11
C ALA A 147 63.84 14.19 -29.42
N GLN A 148 65.12 14.32 -29.81
CA GLN A 148 65.65 13.63 -30.99
C GLN A 148 65.71 12.12 -30.79
N VAL A 149 66.11 11.64 -29.60
CA VAL A 149 66.09 10.22 -29.25
C VAL A 149 64.66 9.68 -29.35
N VAL A 150 63.68 10.36 -28.76
CA VAL A 150 62.26 9.97 -28.85
C VAL A 150 61.78 9.95 -30.30
N ARG A 151 62.19 10.91 -31.15
CA ARG A 151 61.82 10.90 -32.58
C ARG A 151 62.40 9.71 -33.34
N ALA A 152 63.63 9.32 -33.02
CA ALA A 152 64.36 8.21 -33.64
C ALA A 152 63.92 6.82 -33.14
N MET A 153 63.20 6.72 -32.02
CA MET A 153 62.67 5.46 -31.51
C MET A 153 61.62 4.85 -32.46
N SER A 154 61.59 3.52 -32.51
CA SER A 154 60.55 2.76 -33.23
C SER A 154 59.19 2.95 -32.57
N ALA A 155 58.11 2.67 -33.31
CA ALA A 155 56.74 2.83 -32.82
C ALA A 155 56.45 1.99 -31.55
N GLU A 156 57.09 0.83 -31.43
CA GLU A 156 56.93 -0.08 -30.30
C GLU A 156 57.54 0.49 -29.00
N THR A 157 58.73 1.09 -29.09
CA THR A 157 59.40 1.70 -27.93
C THR A 157 58.82 3.08 -27.58
N LYS A 158 58.27 3.80 -28.58
CA LYS A 158 57.53 5.07 -28.37
C LYS A 158 56.28 4.88 -27.51
N ASN A 159 55.64 3.71 -27.50
CA ASN A 159 54.47 3.45 -26.66
C ASN A 159 54.75 3.55 -25.15
N LEU A 160 56.03 3.47 -24.74
CA LEU A 160 56.46 3.62 -23.34
C LEU A 160 56.87 5.05 -22.99
N VAL A 161 57.05 5.92 -23.99
CA VAL A 161 57.39 7.32 -23.78
C VAL A 161 56.12 8.15 -23.89
N VAL A 162 55.55 8.48 -22.75
CA VAL A 162 54.38 9.34 -22.63
C VAL A 162 54.78 10.70 -22.05
N THR A 163 54.14 11.77 -22.53
CA THR A 163 54.24 13.08 -21.87
C THR A 163 53.36 13.10 -20.62
N GLU A 164 53.72 13.88 -19.61
CA GLU A 164 52.90 14.06 -18.41
C GLU A 164 51.48 14.54 -18.77
N ASP A 165 51.35 15.43 -19.75
CA ASP A 165 50.06 15.89 -20.27
C ASP A 165 49.19 14.78 -20.85
N ALA A 166 49.80 13.78 -21.50
CA ALA A 166 49.08 12.63 -22.07
C ALA A 166 48.57 11.70 -20.96
N ILE A 167 49.34 11.53 -19.88
CA ILE A 167 48.91 10.78 -18.69
C ILE A 167 47.76 11.53 -17.99
N LEU A 168 47.92 12.84 -17.77
CA LEU A 168 46.92 13.67 -17.10
C LEU A 168 45.60 13.70 -17.87
N ASN A 169 45.62 13.95 -19.18
CA ASN A 169 44.40 13.92 -19.99
C ASN A 169 43.69 12.56 -19.95
N ARG A 170 44.44 11.45 -19.95
CA ARG A 170 43.86 10.11 -19.89
C ARG A 170 43.33 9.77 -18.50
N ALA A 171 43.99 10.22 -17.43
CA ALA A 171 43.52 10.12 -16.06
C ALA A 171 42.19 10.88 -15.87
N THR A 172 42.10 12.11 -16.36
CA THR A 172 40.87 12.93 -16.31
C THR A 172 39.70 12.27 -17.05
N ILE A 173 39.96 11.64 -18.20
CA ILE A 173 38.93 10.90 -18.95
C ILE A 173 38.46 9.66 -18.17
N ILE A 174 39.38 8.91 -17.55
CA ILE A 174 39.03 7.73 -16.75
C ILE A 174 38.25 8.15 -15.51
N GLU A 175 38.67 9.21 -14.82
CA GLU A 175 37.97 9.74 -13.66
C GLU A 175 36.55 10.18 -14.04
N GLY A 176 36.37 10.88 -15.16
CA GLY A 176 35.06 11.27 -15.69
C GLY A 176 34.19 10.09 -16.18
N LEU A 177 34.80 9.04 -16.74
CA LEU A 177 34.07 7.86 -17.24
C LEU A 177 33.66 6.91 -16.11
N VAL A 178 34.51 6.76 -15.09
CA VAL A 178 34.24 5.93 -13.90
C VAL A 178 33.21 6.61 -13.00
N THR A 179 33.29 7.93 -12.80
CA THR A 179 32.27 8.66 -12.03
C THR A 179 30.92 8.70 -12.73
N SER A 180 30.87 8.88 -14.05
CA SER A 180 29.59 8.95 -14.78
C SER A 180 28.89 7.60 -14.98
N LYS A 181 29.63 6.49 -15.13
CA LYS A 181 29.01 5.16 -15.35
C LYS A 181 28.68 4.40 -14.06
N VAL A 182 29.34 4.71 -12.94
CA VAL A 182 29.05 4.05 -11.65
C VAL A 182 27.81 4.66 -10.97
N ALA A 183 27.47 5.92 -11.25
CA ALA A 183 26.25 6.56 -10.73
C ALA A 183 24.94 5.92 -11.25
N ALA A 184 24.97 5.22 -12.39
CA ALA A 184 23.77 4.64 -13.00
C ALA A 184 23.53 3.15 -12.67
N LYS A 185 24.46 2.46 -11.98
CA LYS A 185 24.33 1.00 -11.75
C LYS A 185 24.73 0.48 -10.36
N LEU A 186 25.21 1.34 -9.47
CA LEU A 186 25.25 1.04 -8.04
C LEU A 186 24.07 1.74 -7.35
N VAL A 187 22.91 1.05 -7.30
CA VAL A 187 21.92 1.30 -6.25
C VAL A 187 22.47 0.68 -4.97
N THR A 188 23.55 1.26 -4.45
CA THR A 188 24.07 1.02 -3.11
C THR A 188 23.48 2.08 -2.22
N SER A 189 22.72 1.61 -1.24
CA SER A 189 21.79 2.35 -0.39
C SER A 189 22.38 3.60 0.26
N GLY A 190 21.85 4.76 -0.13
CA GLY A 190 21.68 5.89 0.78
C GLY A 190 20.19 6.18 1.00
N LEU A 191 19.45 6.29 -0.11
CA LEU A 191 18.02 6.59 -0.11
C LEU A 191 17.43 6.26 -1.48
N LEU A 192 16.59 5.23 -1.58
CA LEU A 192 15.71 5.02 -2.72
C LEU A 192 14.39 5.75 -2.43
N GLN A 193 13.99 6.69 -3.28
CA GLN A 193 12.79 7.49 -3.04
C GLN A 193 12.04 7.84 -4.32
N THR A 194 10.70 7.97 -4.24
CA THR A 194 9.88 8.41 -5.39
C THR A 194 9.81 9.92 -5.55
N THR A 195 10.25 10.68 -4.54
CA THR A 195 10.36 12.15 -4.54
C THR A 195 11.41 12.56 -3.52
N GLU A 196 12.03 13.73 -3.67
CA GLU A 196 13.06 14.23 -2.74
C GLU A 196 12.50 14.81 -1.43
N ALA A 197 11.23 15.24 -1.43
CA ALA A 197 10.61 15.81 -0.24
C ALA A 197 10.54 14.78 0.90
N GLU A 198 11.06 15.12 2.08
CA GLU A 198 11.25 14.20 3.22
C GLU A 198 9.99 13.40 3.57
N ARG A 199 8.83 14.08 3.61
CA ARG A 199 7.54 13.51 3.98
C ARG A 199 6.60 13.36 2.79
N ARG A 200 7.09 12.89 1.63
CA ARG A 200 6.21 12.54 0.49
C ARG A 200 6.70 11.30 -0.20
N GLY A 201 5.76 10.53 -0.76
CA GLY A 201 6.08 9.34 -1.55
C GLY A 201 6.66 8.20 -0.72
N LEU A 202 7.38 7.29 -1.37
CA LEU A 202 8.02 6.12 -0.78
C LEU A 202 9.50 6.44 -0.50
N LYS A 203 10.00 6.01 0.66
CA LYS A 203 11.39 6.08 1.11
C LYS A 203 11.86 4.68 1.50
N ILE A 204 13.03 4.29 1.02
CA ILE A 204 13.71 3.05 1.41
C ILE A 204 15.15 3.43 1.75
N ASN A 205 15.55 3.22 3.00
CA ASN A 205 16.87 3.55 3.52
C ASN A 205 17.28 2.54 4.60
N SER A 206 18.39 2.79 5.30
CA SER A 206 18.89 1.92 6.37
C SER A 206 17.97 1.82 7.59
N SER A 207 17.04 2.76 7.78
CA SER A 207 16.03 2.71 8.84
C SER A 207 14.79 1.90 8.46
N GLY A 208 14.64 1.52 7.18
CA GLY A 208 13.55 0.68 6.70
C GLY A 208 12.78 1.26 5.52
N ILE A 209 11.48 0.96 5.45
CA ILE A 209 10.56 1.41 4.40
C ILE A 209 9.52 2.36 5.01
N ALA A 210 9.38 3.54 4.45
CA ALA A 210 8.35 4.51 4.84
C ALA A 210 7.58 5.02 3.61
N ALA A 211 6.26 5.16 3.72
CA ALA A 211 5.45 5.83 2.70
C ALA A 211 4.62 6.95 3.31
N TYR A 212 4.47 8.04 2.57
CA TYR A 212 3.73 9.23 2.99
C TYR A 212 2.65 9.58 1.97
N ASN A 213 1.50 10.06 2.47
CA ASN A 213 0.45 10.61 1.61
C ASN A 213 0.80 12.04 1.14
N HIS A 214 -0.08 12.66 0.35
CA HIS A 214 0.12 14.00 -0.19
C HIS A 214 0.12 15.11 0.87
N LEU A 215 -0.41 14.85 2.07
CA LEU A 215 -0.42 15.77 3.23
C LEU A 215 0.83 15.60 4.10
N GLY A 216 1.67 14.60 3.80
CA GLY A 216 2.89 14.29 4.54
C GLY A 216 2.69 13.45 5.80
N GLU A 217 1.54 12.82 5.93
CA GLU A 217 1.28 11.83 6.98
C GLU A 217 1.85 10.46 6.55
N GLN A 218 2.51 9.78 7.49
CA GLN A 218 3.05 8.45 7.23
C GLN A 218 1.91 7.42 7.13
N THR A 219 1.84 6.71 6.01
CA THR A 219 0.85 5.66 5.74
C THR A 219 1.43 4.26 5.84
N VAL A 220 2.74 4.09 5.65
CA VAL A 220 3.43 2.81 5.85
C VAL A 220 4.73 3.06 6.61
N LYS A 221 5.00 2.19 7.58
CA LYS A 221 6.27 2.08 8.29
C LYS A 221 6.63 0.60 8.37
N ILE A 222 7.78 0.21 7.84
CA ILE A 222 8.40 -1.09 8.08
C ILE A 222 9.78 -0.78 8.64
N ASP A 223 9.95 -0.98 9.94
CA ASP A 223 11.20 -0.72 10.65
C ASP A 223 12.24 -1.79 10.29
N ALA A 224 13.47 -1.37 9.99
CA ALA A 224 14.57 -2.29 9.73
C ALA A 224 14.90 -3.20 10.92
N ASN A 225 14.63 -2.73 12.14
CA ASN A 225 14.79 -3.54 13.36
C ASN A 225 13.56 -4.41 13.68
N GLY A 226 12.46 -4.24 12.94
CA GLY A 226 11.23 -5.00 13.09
C GLY A 226 10.41 -4.70 14.36
N VAL A 227 10.67 -3.59 15.05
CA VAL A 227 10.01 -3.28 16.33
C VAL A 227 8.64 -2.61 16.12
N GLU A 228 8.56 -1.66 15.20
CA GLU A 228 7.35 -0.87 14.96
C GLU A 228 6.98 -0.86 13.47
N ASN A 229 6.07 -1.74 13.07
CA ASN A 229 5.53 -1.79 11.73
C ASN A 229 4.08 -1.27 11.71
N GLU A 230 3.76 -0.39 10.79
CA GLU A 230 2.47 0.27 10.70
C GLU A 230 1.99 0.35 9.25
N PHE A 231 0.69 0.07 9.06
CA PHE A 231 0.00 0.26 7.79
C PHE A 231 -1.31 1.01 8.07
N ARG A 232 -1.46 2.21 7.52
CA ARG A 232 -2.67 3.02 7.59
C ARG A 232 -3.40 3.01 6.25
N GLY A 233 -4.68 2.69 6.30
CA GLY A 233 -5.56 2.67 5.13
C GLY A 233 -6.34 1.37 5.05
N THR A 234 -6.40 0.81 3.85
CA THR A 234 -7.19 -0.39 3.54
C THR A 234 -6.29 -1.50 3.06
N PHE A 235 -6.40 -2.66 3.70
CA PHE A 235 -5.73 -3.90 3.31
C PHE A 235 -6.74 -4.87 2.69
N HIS A 236 -6.36 -5.47 1.56
CA HIS A 236 -7.16 -6.47 0.85
C HIS A 236 -6.28 -7.65 0.44
N THR A 237 -6.72 -8.89 0.65
CA THR A 237 -6.02 -10.09 0.15
C THR A 237 -6.40 -10.45 -1.29
N SER A 238 -7.47 -9.84 -1.81
CA SER A 238 -8.00 -10.04 -3.16
C SER A 238 -8.84 -8.83 -3.58
N ASP A 239 -9.19 -8.75 -4.87
CA ASP A 239 -10.11 -7.74 -5.37
C ASP A 239 -11.41 -7.69 -4.55
N LYS A 240 -12.02 -6.50 -4.43
CA LYS A 240 -13.24 -6.30 -3.64
C LYS A 240 -14.40 -7.20 -4.05
N SER A 241 -14.42 -7.63 -5.30
CA SER A 241 -15.44 -8.49 -5.89
C SER A 241 -15.13 -10.00 -5.76
N LYS A 242 -14.02 -10.37 -5.12
CA LYS A 242 -13.60 -11.77 -4.99
C LYS A 242 -13.60 -12.21 -3.51
N PRO A 243 -13.65 -13.54 -3.26
CA PRO A 243 -13.45 -14.06 -1.91
C PRO A 243 -12.11 -13.61 -1.33
N GLY A 244 -12.10 -13.25 -0.06
CA GLY A 244 -10.90 -12.76 0.62
C GLY A 244 -11.18 -11.95 1.88
N LEU A 245 -10.11 -11.44 2.48
CA LEU A 245 -10.12 -10.63 3.68
C LEU A 245 -9.91 -9.16 3.33
N SER A 246 -10.64 -8.28 4.01
CA SER A 246 -10.45 -6.83 3.96
C SER A 246 -10.38 -6.25 5.37
N ILE A 247 -9.38 -5.41 5.63
CA ILE A 247 -9.22 -4.69 6.89
C ILE A 247 -9.19 -3.20 6.55
N TYR A 248 -10.14 -2.44 7.08
CA TYR A 248 -10.29 -1.03 6.76
C TYR A 248 -11.00 -0.25 7.85
N THR A 249 -10.92 1.06 7.73
CA THR A 249 -11.74 2.00 8.47
C THR A 249 -12.77 2.64 7.54
N THR A 250 -13.95 2.95 8.06
CA THR A 250 -15.03 3.60 7.31
C THR A 250 -15.73 4.62 8.19
N PRO A 251 -16.33 5.69 7.65
CA PRO A 251 -17.16 6.59 8.44
C PRO A 251 -18.24 5.83 9.20
N GLY A 252 -18.31 6.04 10.51
CA GLY A 252 -19.27 5.38 11.38
C GLY A 252 -20.54 6.17 11.62
N ARG A 253 -21.58 5.47 12.10
CA ARG A 253 -22.83 6.11 12.53
C ARG A 253 -22.58 6.80 13.87
N GLY A 254 -22.22 8.09 13.85
CA GLY A 254 -21.93 8.87 15.05
C GLY A 254 -21.70 10.35 14.74
N PRO A 255 -21.24 11.14 15.73
CA PRO A 255 -20.81 12.53 15.52
C PRO A 255 -19.79 12.65 14.38
N ALA A 256 -19.70 13.83 13.75
CA ALA A 256 -18.77 14.06 12.65
C ALA A 256 -17.33 13.65 13.02
N GLY A 257 -16.67 12.86 12.17
CA GLY A 257 -15.35 12.30 12.43
C GLY A 257 -15.34 10.91 13.10
N SER A 258 -16.51 10.34 13.38
CA SER A 258 -16.65 8.98 13.88
C SER A 258 -16.18 7.95 12.85
N ILE A 259 -15.35 6.99 13.28
CA ILE A 259 -14.77 5.95 12.43
C ILE A 259 -15.14 4.57 12.98
N ASP A 260 -15.63 3.67 12.12
CA ASP A 260 -15.69 2.25 12.41
C ASP A 260 -14.36 1.57 12.01
N SER A 261 -13.95 0.59 12.79
CA SER A 261 -12.90 -0.37 12.39
C SER A 261 -13.56 -1.67 11.95
N VAL A 262 -13.21 -2.15 10.74
CA VAL A 262 -13.90 -3.27 10.10
C VAL A 262 -12.90 -4.31 9.62
N ILE A 263 -13.17 -5.56 9.97
CA ILE A 263 -12.59 -6.76 9.35
C ILE A 263 -13.71 -7.48 8.63
N GLU A 264 -13.61 -7.57 7.32
CA GLU A 264 -14.61 -8.19 6.45
C GLU A 264 -14.03 -9.43 5.76
N MET A 265 -14.75 -10.54 5.89
CA MET A 265 -14.45 -11.82 5.26
C MET A 265 -15.50 -12.10 4.18
N ARG A 266 -15.08 -12.01 2.92
CA ARG A 266 -15.92 -12.26 1.75
C ARG A 266 -15.77 -13.70 1.29
N THR A 267 -16.89 -14.36 1.04
CA THR A 267 -16.95 -15.77 0.62
C THR A 267 -17.38 -15.95 -0.84
N GLY A 268 -17.89 -14.89 -1.49
CA GLY A 268 -18.47 -14.94 -2.84
C GLY A 268 -17.64 -14.30 -3.95
N ALA A 269 -17.88 -14.75 -5.19
CA ALA A 269 -17.42 -14.10 -6.42
C ALA A 269 -18.28 -12.85 -6.74
N SER A 270 -17.94 -12.13 -7.81
CA SER A 270 -18.36 -10.75 -8.13
C SER A 270 -19.85 -10.44 -8.09
N ASP A 271 -20.70 -11.46 -8.12
CA ASP A 271 -22.16 -11.36 -8.26
C ASP A 271 -22.90 -12.21 -7.22
N ALA A 272 -22.20 -12.69 -6.20
CA ALA A 272 -22.78 -13.56 -5.19
C ALA A 272 -23.53 -12.76 -4.11
N THR A 273 -24.80 -13.08 -3.88
CA THR A 273 -25.62 -12.63 -2.74
C THR A 273 -25.22 -13.26 -1.41
N THR A 274 -24.04 -13.87 -1.37
CA THR A 274 -23.48 -14.49 -0.17
C THR A 274 -23.15 -13.42 0.86
N PRO A 275 -23.68 -13.53 2.09
CA PRO A 275 -23.33 -12.64 3.17
C PRO A 275 -21.84 -12.65 3.48
N SER A 276 -21.29 -11.51 3.91
CA SER A 276 -19.91 -11.41 4.40
C SER A 276 -19.86 -11.59 5.92
N GLY A 277 -18.83 -12.26 6.41
CA GLY A 277 -18.52 -12.29 7.84
C GLY A 277 -17.86 -10.97 8.23
N VAL A 278 -18.31 -10.34 9.32
CA VAL A 278 -17.83 -9.02 9.71
C VAL A 278 -17.50 -8.99 11.20
N VAL A 279 -16.32 -8.49 11.53
CA VAL A 279 -15.97 -7.99 12.86
C VAL A 279 -15.90 -6.48 12.78
N ARG A 280 -16.68 -5.78 13.60
CA ARG A 280 -16.78 -4.32 13.58
C ARG A 280 -16.66 -3.77 14.98
N MET A 281 -15.80 -2.76 15.16
CA MET A 281 -15.85 -1.87 16.31
C MET A 281 -16.49 -0.56 15.88
N ASN A 282 -17.60 -0.19 16.52
CA ASN A 282 -18.27 1.08 16.24
C ASN A 282 -17.66 2.24 17.05
N PRO A 283 -17.87 3.50 16.64
CA PRO A 283 -17.38 4.68 17.36
C PRO A 283 -17.90 4.81 18.79
N GLN A 284 -19.02 4.18 19.11
CA GLN A 284 -19.62 4.17 20.44
C GLN A 284 -19.00 3.12 21.36
N GLY A 285 -18.10 2.26 20.87
CA GLY A 285 -17.41 1.22 21.64
C GLY A 285 -18.08 -0.15 21.61
N ALA A 286 -19.12 -0.36 20.78
CA ALA A 286 -19.73 -1.66 20.61
C ALA A 286 -18.93 -2.52 19.60
N LEU A 287 -18.60 -3.73 20.01
CA LEU A 287 -17.94 -4.74 19.20
C LEU A 287 -18.97 -5.74 18.67
N THR A 288 -19.14 -5.78 17.35
CA THR A 288 -20.03 -6.72 16.67
C THR A 288 -19.23 -7.80 15.96
N LEU A 289 -19.57 -9.05 16.22
CA LEU A 289 -19.12 -10.23 15.46
C LEU A 289 -20.35 -10.85 14.81
N GLY A 290 -20.42 -10.83 13.48
CA GLY A 290 -21.61 -11.28 12.81
C GLY A 290 -21.49 -11.40 11.31
N VAL A 291 -22.65 -11.38 10.68
CA VAL A 291 -22.81 -11.54 9.26
C VAL A 291 -23.53 -10.33 8.71
N GLN A 292 -22.99 -9.74 7.66
CA GLN A 292 -23.61 -8.66 6.91
C GLN A 292 -24.33 -9.26 5.69
N PRO A 293 -25.68 -9.19 5.63
CA PRO A 293 -26.42 -9.68 4.47
C PRO A 293 -26.11 -8.88 3.20
N SER A 294 -26.08 -9.54 2.04
CA SER A 294 -25.85 -8.87 0.76
C SER A 294 -26.90 -7.79 0.50
N GLY A 295 -26.48 -6.62 0.00
CA GLY A 295 -27.39 -5.53 -0.37
C GLY A 295 -28.00 -4.76 0.80
N THR A 296 -27.57 -5.06 2.04
CA THR A 296 -27.93 -4.25 3.21
C THR A 296 -26.91 -3.14 3.46
N ASN A 297 -27.29 -2.16 4.30
CA ASN A 297 -26.36 -1.12 4.70
C ASN A 297 -25.14 -1.77 5.40
N PRO A 298 -23.90 -1.35 5.08
CA PRO A 298 -22.70 -1.83 5.76
C PRO A 298 -22.74 -1.76 7.29
N ALA A 299 -23.55 -0.89 7.87
CA ALA A 299 -23.78 -0.80 9.30
C ALA A 299 -24.63 -1.92 9.92
N ASP A 300 -25.41 -2.64 9.11
CA ASP A 300 -26.43 -3.56 9.59
C ASP A 300 -25.89 -4.99 9.70
N VAL A 301 -24.87 -5.16 10.54
CA VAL A 301 -24.28 -6.47 10.86
C VAL A 301 -25.12 -7.16 11.93
N LYS A 302 -25.58 -8.39 11.65
CA LYS A 302 -26.36 -9.19 12.61
C LYS A 302 -25.48 -10.27 13.22
N GLY A 303 -25.45 -10.35 14.55
CA GLY A 303 -24.68 -11.37 15.25
C GLY A 303 -24.60 -11.13 16.74
N LEU A 304 -23.45 -11.47 17.31
CA LEU A 304 -23.12 -11.22 18.70
C LEU A 304 -22.55 -9.81 18.82
N VAL A 305 -23.12 -9.00 19.72
CA VAL A 305 -22.70 -7.62 19.97
C VAL A 305 -22.34 -7.49 21.44
N VAL A 306 -21.11 -7.07 21.70
CA VAL A 306 -20.67 -6.61 23.02
C VAL A 306 -20.88 -5.11 23.06
N LEU A 307 -21.72 -4.64 23.96
CA LEU A 307 -22.03 -3.24 24.18
C LEU A 307 -20.91 -2.56 25.00
N PRO A 308 -20.84 -1.21 24.99
CA PRO A 308 -19.76 -0.47 25.67
C PRO A 308 -19.72 -0.67 27.20
N ASP A 309 -20.86 -1.03 27.80
CA ASP A 309 -21.01 -1.39 29.21
C ASP A 309 -20.59 -2.84 29.53
N GLY A 310 -20.25 -3.63 28.50
CA GLY A 310 -19.86 -5.03 28.61
C GLY A 310 -21.01 -6.02 28.43
N ASP A 311 -22.25 -5.53 28.26
CA ASP A 311 -23.40 -6.40 28.02
C ASP A 311 -23.29 -7.11 26.67
N VAL A 312 -23.71 -8.36 26.62
CA VAL A 312 -23.68 -9.16 25.39
C VAL A 312 -25.10 -9.39 24.89
N THR A 313 -25.35 -8.94 23.66
CA THR A 313 -26.62 -9.17 22.98
C THR A 313 -26.42 -10.06 21.75
N VAL A 314 -27.37 -10.96 21.50
CA VAL A 314 -27.39 -11.79 20.30
C VAL A 314 -28.56 -11.35 19.43
N GLN A 315 -28.25 -10.81 18.25
CA GLN A 315 -29.24 -10.37 17.30
C GLN A 315 -29.66 -11.55 16.41
N GLY A 316 -30.82 -12.13 16.72
CA GLY A 316 -31.39 -13.27 15.98
C GLY A 316 -31.66 -14.45 16.89
N ARG A 317 -31.32 -15.66 16.42
CA ARG A 317 -31.53 -16.91 17.16
C ARG A 317 -30.19 -17.47 17.64
N MET A 318 -30.06 -17.70 18.95
CA MET A 318 -28.96 -18.49 19.51
C MET A 318 -29.37 -19.97 19.49
N ILE A 319 -28.59 -20.80 18.80
CA ILE A 319 -28.78 -22.27 18.76
C ILE A 319 -27.57 -22.88 19.43
N MET A 320 -27.78 -23.77 20.40
CA MET A 320 -26.73 -24.49 21.09
C MET A 320 -26.88 -25.98 20.80
N ASN A 321 -25.83 -26.60 20.26
CA ASN A 321 -25.88 -28.01 19.87
C ASN A 321 -25.52 -28.96 21.03
N GLN A 322 -24.91 -28.46 22.09
CA GLN A 322 -24.47 -29.24 23.25
C GLN A 322 -25.11 -28.68 24.54
N GLY A 323 -24.31 -28.21 25.49
CA GLY A 323 -24.79 -27.61 26.73
C GLY A 323 -24.52 -26.12 26.81
N MET A 324 -25.29 -25.43 27.66
CA MET A 324 -25.03 -24.07 28.09
C MET A 324 -24.73 -24.08 29.58
N TYR A 325 -23.61 -23.51 29.99
CA TYR A 325 -23.32 -23.27 31.40
C TYR A 325 -23.52 -21.79 31.71
N LEU A 326 -24.61 -21.46 32.41
CA LEU A 326 -24.90 -20.12 32.88
C LEU A 326 -24.66 -20.06 34.38
N ARG A 327 -23.82 -19.12 34.82
CA ARG A 327 -23.60 -18.83 36.23
C ARG A 327 -24.10 -17.43 36.53
N THR A 328 -25.42 -17.27 36.55
CA THR A 328 -26.09 -15.99 36.85
C THR A 328 -27.55 -16.23 37.27
N LEU A 329 -28.21 -15.20 37.78
CA LEU A 329 -29.66 -15.15 37.93
C LEU A 329 -30.28 -14.93 36.55
N ILE A 330 -31.14 -15.85 36.12
CA ILE A 330 -31.97 -15.64 34.92
C ILE A 330 -33.18 -14.83 35.36
N GLU A 331 -33.18 -13.52 35.13
CA GLU A 331 -34.40 -12.73 35.15
C GLU A 331 -34.96 -12.69 33.72
N GLN A 332 -35.88 -13.60 33.41
CA GLN A 332 -36.51 -13.63 32.09
C GLN A 332 -37.83 -12.87 32.09
N SER A 333 -37.81 -11.68 31.49
CA SER A 333 -38.98 -10.89 31.12
C SER A 333 -39.71 -11.49 29.90
N GLU A 334 -41.05 -11.39 29.93
CA GLU A 334 -42.10 -11.80 28.95
C GLU A 334 -42.50 -13.28 28.81
N THR A 335 -41.72 -14.29 29.20
CA THR A 335 -42.09 -15.71 28.93
C THR A 335 -42.26 -16.61 30.15
N THR A 336 -41.97 -16.14 31.36
CA THR A 336 -42.20 -16.91 32.58
C THR A 336 -42.57 -15.95 33.70
N ILE A 337 -43.68 -16.18 34.38
CA ILE A 337 -44.05 -15.42 35.58
C ILE A 337 -43.79 -16.33 36.78
N PHE A 338 -42.87 -15.91 37.65
CA PHE A 338 -42.57 -16.59 38.90
C PHE A 338 -43.17 -15.80 40.07
N ILE A 339 -43.97 -16.45 40.89
CA ILE A 339 -44.61 -15.83 42.06
C ILE A 339 -44.43 -16.76 43.26
N ALA A 340 -43.73 -16.27 44.28
CA ALA A 340 -43.68 -16.92 45.58
C ALA A 340 -44.91 -16.51 46.41
N VAL A 341 -45.63 -17.50 46.93
CA VAL A 341 -46.86 -17.32 47.70
C VAL A 341 -46.62 -17.74 49.14
N GLY A 342 -46.57 -16.75 50.02
CA GLY A 342 -46.36 -16.94 51.45
C GLY A 342 -46.23 -15.60 52.18
N PRO A 343 -46.04 -15.63 53.51
CA PRO A 343 -46.10 -16.83 54.35
C PRO A 343 -47.54 -17.35 54.48
N LEU A 344 -47.71 -18.67 54.41
CA LEU A 344 -49.00 -19.35 54.59
C LEU A 344 -49.08 -19.96 56.00
N GLU A 345 -50.23 -19.77 56.63
CA GLU A 345 -50.65 -20.54 57.79
C GLU A 345 -51.71 -21.55 57.36
N ILE A 346 -51.43 -22.84 57.55
CA ILE A 346 -52.28 -23.94 57.07
C ILE A 346 -52.64 -24.85 58.24
N PRO A 347 -53.90 -24.85 58.70
CA PRO A 347 -54.35 -25.73 59.79
C PRO A 347 -54.08 -27.21 59.52
N ARG A 348 -54.02 -28.01 60.59
CA ARG A 348 -53.84 -29.48 60.52
C ARG A 348 -54.85 -30.14 59.58
N HIS A 349 -54.39 -31.08 58.75
CA HIS A 349 -55.21 -31.80 57.76
C HIS A 349 -56.14 -30.90 56.92
N SER A 350 -55.73 -29.67 56.67
CA SER A 350 -56.54 -28.70 55.93
C SER A 350 -55.82 -28.25 54.66
N ALA A 351 -56.50 -27.43 53.88
CA ALA A 351 -55.91 -26.78 52.72
C ALA A 351 -56.28 -25.31 52.68
N VAL A 352 -55.35 -24.49 52.19
CA VAL A 352 -55.58 -23.08 51.91
C VAL A 352 -55.53 -22.86 50.41
N ARG A 353 -56.49 -22.08 49.89
CA ARG A 353 -56.53 -21.66 48.49
C ARG A 353 -56.04 -20.24 48.34
N ARG A 354 -55.22 -19.99 47.32
CA ARG A 354 -54.72 -18.67 46.96
C ARG A 354 -54.94 -18.41 45.48
N ARG A 355 -55.61 -17.28 45.19
CA ARG A 355 -55.76 -16.77 43.83
C ARG A 355 -54.61 -15.83 43.52
N ILE A 356 -53.97 -16.08 42.39
CA ILE A 356 -52.82 -15.31 41.91
C ILE A 356 -53.23 -14.72 40.57
N THR A 357 -53.25 -13.40 40.51
CA THR A 357 -53.61 -12.65 39.31
C THR A 357 -52.36 -12.24 38.55
N PHE A 358 -52.40 -12.35 37.23
CA PHE A 358 -51.32 -11.95 36.34
C PHE A 358 -51.89 -11.27 35.10
N ARG A 359 -51.03 -10.59 34.33
CA ARG A 359 -51.42 -9.94 33.07
C ARG A 359 -52.08 -10.97 32.15
N GLU A 360 -53.18 -10.59 31.51
CA GLU A 360 -53.91 -11.49 30.62
C GLU A 360 -53.01 -12.02 29.49
N GLN A 361 -52.96 -13.34 29.35
CA GLN A 361 -52.20 -14.07 28.35
C GLN A 361 -53.05 -14.33 27.10
N VAL A 362 -52.40 -14.49 25.94
CA VAL A 362 -53.10 -14.75 24.67
C VAL A 362 -53.76 -16.14 24.66
N GLN A 363 -53.14 -17.13 25.30
CA GLN A 363 -53.65 -18.49 25.46
C GLN A 363 -53.63 -18.89 26.94
N LEU A 364 -54.28 -20.02 27.28
CA LEU A 364 -54.23 -20.58 28.63
C LEU A 364 -52.77 -20.99 28.95
N PRO A 365 -52.14 -20.40 29.99
CA PRO A 365 -50.75 -20.73 30.32
C PRO A 365 -50.65 -22.12 30.95
N VAL A 366 -49.50 -22.78 30.79
CA VAL A 366 -49.13 -23.91 31.66
C VAL A 366 -48.75 -23.33 33.00
N VAL A 367 -49.37 -23.83 34.08
CA VAL A 367 -48.99 -23.42 35.44
C VAL A 367 -48.46 -24.62 36.19
N VAL A 368 -47.29 -24.45 36.80
CA VAL A 368 -46.68 -25.40 37.72
C VAL A 368 -46.65 -24.75 39.09
N THR A 369 -46.98 -25.53 40.11
CA THR A 369 -46.77 -25.12 41.49
C THR A 369 -45.93 -26.15 42.20
N GLN A 370 -45.04 -25.68 43.06
CA GLN A 370 -44.21 -26.53 43.91
C GLN A 370 -44.22 -25.96 45.32
N ALA A 371 -44.07 -26.84 46.31
CA ALA A 371 -43.69 -26.39 47.63
C ALA A 371 -42.39 -25.58 47.47
N GLY A 372 -42.41 -24.31 47.89
CA GLY A 372 -41.21 -23.49 47.97
C GLY A 372 -40.31 -24.04 49.08
N ASN A 373 -39.25 -23.31 49.43
CA ASN A 373 -38.33 -23.71 50.49
C ASN A 373 -39.04 -23.76 51.87
N SER A 374 -39.76 -24.84 52.12
CA SER A 374 -40.59 -25.09 53.28
C SER A 374 -40.04 -26.32 53.98
N ILE A 375 -39.68 -26.18 55.25
CA ILE A 375 -39.32 -27.29 56.12
C ILE A 375 -40.51 -28.23 56.40
N TRP A 376 -41.72 -27.80 56.04
CA TRP A 376 -42.96 -28.51 56.27
C TRP A 376 -43.34 -29.41 55.09
N PRO A 377 -43.86 -30.63 55.35
CA PRO A 377 -44.47 -31.48 54.32
C PRO A 377 -45.79 -30.85 53.87
N ILE A 378 -45.77 -30.16 52.73
CA ILE A 378 -46.93 -29.58 52.07
C ILE A 378 -47.08 -30.14 50.66
N VAL A 379 -48.31 -30.24 50.19
CA VAL A 379 -48.61 -30.60 48.80
C VAL A 379 -49.30 -29.42 48.15
N SER A 380 -48.70 -28.85 47.11
CA SER A 380 -49.30 -27.77 46.33
C SER A 380 -49.83 -28.30 45.00
N ASN A 381 -51.04 -27.88 44.62
CA ASN A 381 -51.66 -28.23 43.35
C ASN A 381 -52.29 -27.00 42.70
N VAL A 382 -52.36 -27.00 41.37
CA VAL A 382 -53.18 -26.05 40.61
C VAL A 382 -54.63 -26.51 40.70
N TYR A 383 -55.49 -25.71 41.33
CA TYR A 383 -56.92 -25.99 41.46
C TYR A 383 -57.69 -25.56 40.21
N SER A 384 -57.40 -24.37 39.69
CA SER A 384 -57.99 -23.85 38.46
C SER A 384 -57.01 -22.90 37.77
N SER A 385 -57.08 -22.80 36.44
CA SER A 385 -56.24 -21.90 35.64
C SER A 385 -57.08 -21.14 34.61
N SER A 386 -56.71 -19.89 34.37
CA SER A 386 -57.32 -18.99 33.40
C SER A 386 -56.26 -18.17 32.68
N ARG A 387 -56.67 -17.37 31.69
CA ARG A 387 -55.78 -16.47 30.94
C ARG A 387 -55.23 -15.32 31.79
N SER A 388 -55.86 -14.98 32.91
CA SER A 388 -55.48 -13.84 33.76
C SER A 388 -55.26 -14.17 35.23
N HIS A 389 -55.48 -15.43 35.63
CA HIS A 389 -55.28 -15.85 37.02
C HIS A 389 -55.13 -17.37 37.12
N VAL A 390 -54.56 -17.81 38.24
CA VAL A 390 -54.51 -19.21 38.66
C VAL A 390 -54.93 -19.30 40.13
N GLU A 391 -55.63 -20.38 40.49
CA GLU A 391 -55.88 -20.73 41.88
C GLU A 391 -55.01 -21.91 42.26
N VAL A 392 -54.23 -21.72 43.32
CA VAL A 392 -53.35 -22.74 43.89
C VAL A 392 -53.94 -23.18 45.22
N ILE A 393 -53.98 -24.50 45.44
CA ILE A 393 -54.41 -25.10 46.69
C ILE A 393 -53.21 -25.78 47.35
N VAL A 394 -52.98 -25.46 48.62
CA VAL A 394 -51.85 -25.97 49.39
C VAL A 394 -52.39 -26.78 50.56
N HIS A 395 -52.07 -28.07 50.57
CA HIS A 395 -52.51 -29.03 51.57
C HIS A 395 -51.44 -29.23 52.63
N ASN A 396 -51.86 -29.16 53.89
CA ASN A 396 -51.09 -29.62 55.03
C ASN A 396 -51.36 -31.12 55.25
N VAL A 397 -50.35 -31.96 55.00
CA VAL A 397 -50.44 -33.41 55.20
C VAL A 397 -50.01 -33.84 56.60
N THR A 398 -49.66 -32.88 57.46
CA THR A 398 -49.24 -33.13 58.85
C THR A 398 -50.37 -32.93 59.85
N ASN A 399 -50.13 -33.41 61.07
CA ASN A 399 -51.02 -33.23 62.22
C ASN A 399 -50.77 -31.90 62.94
N GLU A 400 -49.82 -31.08 62.47
CA GLU A 400 -49.39 -29.84 63.11
C GLU A 400 -49.94 -28.62 62.36
N LEU A 401 -50.01 -27.47 63.04
CA LEU A 401 -50.27 -26.19 62.39
C LEU A 401 -49.00 -25.76 61.65
N ILE A 402 -49.08 -25.66 60.32
CA ILE A 402 -47.97 -25.14 59.53
C ILE A 402 -48.01 -23.62 59.57
N ARG A 403 -46.87 -23.02 59.93
CA ARG A 403 -46.62 -21.58 59.86
C ARG A 403 -45.43 -21.31 58.96
N ASP A 404 -45.48 -20.19 58.24
CA ASP A 404 -44.40 -19.74 57.36
C ASP A 404 -44.10 -20.72 56.20
N ALA A 405 -45.15 -21.31 55.63
CA ALA A 405 -45.01 -22.08 54.40
C ALA A 405 -44.99 -21.17 53.17
N TRP A 406 -44.13 -21.51 52.22
CA TRP A 406 -44.01 -20.83 50.94
C TRP A 406 -44.26 -21.81 49.81
N VAL A 407 -44.90 -21.33 48.75
CA VAL A 407 -45.19 -22.10 47.54
C VAL A 407 -44.77 -21.28 46.34
N ASP A 408 -44.00 -21.87 45.44
CA ASP A 408 -43.63 -21.22 44.20
C ASP A 408 -44.64 -21.57 43.12
N VAL A 409 -44.99 -20.57 42.32
CA VAL A 409 -45.92 -20.72 41.20
C VAL A 409 -45.25 -20.18 39.96
N VAL A 410 -45.09 -21.08 38.98
CA VAL A 410 -44.44 -20.81 37.70
C VAL A 410 -45.51 -20.84 36.62
N ILE A 411 -45.74 -19.71 35.96
CA ILE A 411 -46.71 -19.56 34.88
C ILE A 411 -45.93 -19.41 33.57
N LEU A 412 -46.19 -20.31 32.64
CA LEU A 412 -45.56 -20.38 31.32
C LEU A 412 -46.61 -20.03 30.26
N PRO A 413 -46.62 -18.80 29.71
CA PRO A 413 -47.42 -18.45 28.56
C PRO A 413 -47.05 -19.35 27.37
N ILE A 414 -48.03 -20.04 26.79
CA ILE A 414 -47.81 -20.81 25.57
C ILE A 414 -48.23 -19.97 24.37
N LYS A 415 -47.44 -19.99 23.30
CA LYS A 415 -47.88 -19.63 21.95
C LYS A 415 -47.96 -20.92 21.13
N ARG A 416 -49.10 -21.61 21.17
CA ARG A 416 -49.42 -22.68 20.21
C ARG A 416 -49.90 -22.11 18.89
#